data_AF-A0A1H9KE06-F1
#
_entry.id   AF-A0A1H9KE06-F1
#
_cell.length_a   1.000
_cell.length_b   1.000
_cell.length_c   1.000
_cell.angle_alpha   90.00
_cell.angle_beta   90.00
_cell.angle_gamma   90.00
#
_symmetry.space_group_name_H-M   'P 1'
#
loop_
_entity.id
_entity.type
_entity.pdbx_description
1 polymer ?
#
loop_
_entity_poly.entity_id
_entity_poly.type
_entity_poly.pdbx_seq_one_letter_code
_entity_poly.pdbx_strand_id
1 'polypeptide(L)'
;MAKQSKAQKETVERVMHEFKHGELRTNGDGPKVKNPKQAVAIALSEAGASKNESKTENQKNLKRTKAKERREETAQAETEGKQASKGKSGGKEETKAALYAEAREKEIPGRSRMNKDELARALHH
;
A
#
# COMPACT_ATOMS: atom_id res chain seq x y z
N MET A 1 -30.63 -14.21 7.89
CA MET A 1 -29.90 -13.07 7.28
C MET A 1 -29.49 -13.47 5.87
N ALA A 2 -29.67 -12.61 4.88
CA ALA A 2 -29.12 -12.88 3.55
C ALA A 2 -27.60 -13.00 3.65
N LYS A 3 -27.02 -14.02 3.00
CA LYS A 3 -25.57 -14.17 2.94
C LYS A 3 -24.99 -13.01 2.12
N GLN A 4 -23.85 -12.47 2.54
CA GLN A 4 -23.15 -11.43 1.78
C GLN A 4 -22.77 -11.94 0.39
N SER A 5 -22.90 -11.08 -0.62
CA SER A 5 -22.48 -11.39 -1.98
C SER A 5 -20.95 -11.42 -2.09
N LYS A 6 -20.41 -11.98 -3.19
CA LYS A 6 -18.96 -12.02 -3.43
C LYS A 6 -18.34 -10.62 -3.40
N ALA A 7 -18.96 -9.66 -4.09
CA ALA A 7 -18.49 -8.27 -4.14
C ALA A 7 -18.47 -7.60 -2.76
N GLN A 8 -19.42 -7.93 -1.88
CA GLN A 8 -19.43 -7.43 -0.51
C GLN A 8 -18.31 -8.04 0.32
N LYS A 9 -18.05 -9.35 0.15
CA LYS A 9 -16.94 -10.03 0.83
C LYS A 9 -15.58 -9.45 0.41
N GLU A 10 -15.38 -9.20 -0.88
CA GLU A 10 -14.15 -8.59 -1.40
C GLU A 10 -13.90 -7.20 -0.77
N THR A 11 -14.95 -6.37 -0.63
CA THR A 11 -14.82 -5.07 0.04
C THR A 11 -14.50 -5.24 1.53
N VAL A 12 -15.14 -6.19 2.24
CA VAL A 12 -14.81 -6.47 3.64
C VAL A 12 -13.36 -6.92 3.78
N GLU A 13 -12.91 -7.83 2.90
CA GLU A 13 -11.54 -8.35 2.88
C GLU A 13 -10.53 -7.22 2.66
N ARG A 14 -10.75 -6.35 1.66
CA ARG A 14 -9.89 -5.19 1.39
C ARG A 14 -9.76 -4.27 2.60
N VAL A 15 -10.89 -3.86 3.20
CA VAL A 15 -10.87 -2.97 4.37
C VAL A 15 -10.13 -3.60 5.55
N MET A 16 -10.33 -4.91 5.76
CA MET A 16 -9.62 -5.63 6.83
C MET A 16 -8.13 -5.82 6.50
N HIS A 17 -7.76 -5.92 5.24
CA HIS A 17 -6.38 -5.94 4.79
C HIS A 17 -5.71 -4.58 5.05
N GLU A 18 -6.35 -3.47 4.70
CA GLU A 18 -5.90 -2.11 5.04
C GLU A 18 -5.73 -1.92 6.55
N PHE A 19 -6.66 -2.45 7.35
CA PHE A 19 -6.53 -2.42 8.81
C PHE A 19 -5.33 -3.23 9.30
N LYS A 20 -5.12 -4.43 8.75
CA LYS A 20 -3.99 -5.32 9.11
C LYS A 20 -2.64 -4.64 8.85
N HIS A 21 -2.55 -3.81 7.81
CA HIS A 21 -1.34 -3.03 7.49
C HIS A 21 -1.26 -1.67 8.20
N GLY A 22 -2.28 -1.31 9.00
CA GLY A 22 -2.31 -0.04 9.72
C GLY A 22 -2.51 1.17 8.80
N GLU A 23 -3.21 0.97 7.68
CA GLU A 23 -3.50 1.95 6.64
C GLU A 23 -4.93 2.46 6.70
N LEU A 24 -5.85 1.67 7.28
CA LEU A 24 -7.24 2.07 7.45
C LEU A 24 -7.37 3.33 8.33
N ARG A 25 -8.06 4.35 7.83
CA ARG A 25 -8.30 5.63 8.51
C ARG A 25 -9.78 5.90 8.71
N THR A 26 -10.10 6.65 9.76
CA THR A 26 -11.45 7.18 9.92
C THR A 26 -11.65 8.34 8.94
N ASN A 27 -12.68 8.30 8.09
CA ASN A 27 -13.10 9.42 7.25
C ASN A 27 -11.97 10.06 6.41
N GLY A 28 -11.50 9.38 5.35
CA GLY A 28 -10.50 9.93 4.43
C GLY A 28 -9.15 10.17 5.10
N ASP A 29 -8.92 11.40 5.56
CA ASP A 29 -7.64 11.85 6.14
C ASP A 29 -7.56 11.74 7.67
N GLY A 30 -8.63 11.29 8.33
CA GLY A 30 -8.67 11.23 9.79
C GLY A 30 -7.71 10.20 10.40
N PRO A 31 -7.75 10.05 11.75
CA PRO A 31 -6.83 9.18 12.46
C PRO A 31 -6.90 7.72 12.00
N LYS A 32 -5.76 7.03 12.09
CA LYS A 32 -5.67 5.60 11.83
C LYS A 32 -6.59 4.83 12.78
N VAL A 33 -7.33 3.87 12.23
CA VAL A 33 -8.18 2.97 13.00
C VAL A 33 -7.28 2.02 13.77
N LYS A 34 -7.42 2.02 15.10
CA LYS A 34 -6.62 1.16 15.99
C LYS A 34 -7.41 -0.03 16.53
N ASN A 35 -8.74 0.06 16.57
CA ASN A 35 -9.59 -0.95 17.17
C ASN A 35 -10.17 -1.91 16.11
N PRO A 36 -9.95 -3.24 16.23
CA PRO A 36 -10.53 -4.22 15.31
C PRO A 36 -12.06 -4.13 15.18
N LYS A 37 -12.78 -3.83 16.28
CA LYS A 37 -14.24 -3.71 16.25
C LYS A 37 -14.69 -2.54 15.35
N GLN A 38 -13.94 -1.44 15.38
CA GLN A 38 -14.20 -0.29 14.53
C GLN A 38 -13.90 -0.61 13.06
N ALA A 39 -12.81 -1.33 12.79
CA ALA A 39 -12.47 -1.79 11.45
C ALA A 39 -13.59 -2.68 10.86
N VAL A 40 -14.12 -3.63 11.65
CA VAL A 40 -15.26 -4.46 11.24
C VAL A 40 -16.51 -3.62 10.96
N ALA A 41 -16.80 -2.60 11.78
CA ALA A 41 -17.93 -1.71 11.55
C ALA A 41 -17.79 -0.92 10.24
N ILE A 42 -16.59 -0.40 9.95
CA ILE A 42 -16.28 0.30 8.71
C ILE A 42 -16.41 -0.66 7.51
N ALA A 43 -15.84 -1.86 7.62
CA ALA A 43 -15.91 -2.87 6.56
C ALA A 43 -17.36 -3.25 6.21
N LEU A 44 -18.22 -3.41 7.23
CA LEU A 44 -19.64 -3.73 7.02
C LEU A 44 -20.42 -2.56 6.42
N SER A 45 -20.13 -1.31 6.83
CA SER A 45 -20.77 -0.12 6.24
C SER A 45 -20.30 0.09 4.79
N GLU A 46 -19.00 0.00 4.50
CA GLU A 46 -18.45 0.13 3.14
C GLU A 46 -18.97 -0.94 2.19
N ALA A 47 -19.14 -2.17 2.67
CA ALA A 47 -19.70 -3.28 1.89
C ALA A 47 -21.23 -3.22 1.75
N GLY A 48 -21.91 -2.25 2.35
CA GLY A 48 -23.37 -2.18 2.35
C GLY A 48 -24.02 -3.42 3.00
N ALA A 49 -23.41 -3.92 4.06
CA ALA A 49 -23.85 -5.11 4.81
C ALA A 49 -24.15 -4.79 6.28
N SER A 50 -24.24 -3.50 6.63
CA SER A 50 -24.57 -3.06 7.98
C SER A 50 -26.02 -3.38 8.31
N LYS A 51 -26.26 -3.95 9.50
CA LYS A 51 -27.60 -4.25 10.01
C LYS A 51 -28.32 -3.00 10.53
N ASN A 52 -27.55 -1.96 10.85
CA ASN A 52 -28.06 -0.73 11.45
C ASN A 52 -28.46 0.31 10.39
N GLU A 53 -28.13 0.06 9.13
CA GLU A 53 -28.46 0.93 8.00
C GLU A 53 -29.62 0.36 7.18
N SER A 54 -30.38 1.25 6.54
CA SER A 54 -31.43 0.84 5.62
C SER A 54 -30.86 0.17 4.37
N LYS A 55 -31.69 -0.56 3.62
CA LYS A 55 -31.27 -1.18 2.35
C LYS A 55 -30.79 -0.13 1.33
N THR A 56 -31.42 1.05 1.31
CA THR A 56 -31.07 2.12 0.38
C THR A 56 -29.71 2.73 0.72
N GLU A 57 -29.43 2.98 1.99
CA GLU A 57 -28.13 3.49 2.43
C GLU A 57 -27.02 2.47 2.21
N ASN A 58 -27.25 1.20 2.56
CA ASN A 58 -26.33 0.11 2.26
C ASN A 58 -25.98 0.03 0.76
N GLN A 59 -26.98 0.17 -0.14
CA GLN A 59 -26.73 0.18 -1.58
C GLN A 59 -25.93 1.41 -2.03
N LYS A 60 -26.21 2.59 -1.47
CA LYS A 60 -25.44 3.81 -1.76
C LYS A 60 -23.99 3.66 -1.31
N ASN A 61 -23.76 3.13 -0.11
CA ASN A 61 -22.44 2.91 0.45
C ASN A 61 -21.65 1.94 -0.43
N LEU A 62 -22.22 0.79 -0.78
CA LEU A 62 -21.57 -0.16 -1.69
C LEU A 62 -21.22 0.47 -3.04
N LYS A 63 -22.15 1.22 -3.65
CA LYS A 63 -21.91 1.91 -4.93
C LYS A 63 -20.77 2.93 -4.82
N ARG A 64 -20.75 3.73 -3.75
CA ARG A 64 -19.70 4.70 -3.48
C ARG A 64 -18.35 4.02 -3.30
N THR A 65 -18.29 2.94 -2.52
CA THR A 65 -17.08 2.17 -2.29
C THR A 65 -16.54 1.57 -3.58
N LYS A 66 -17.40 0.93 -4.39
CA LYS A 66 -17.00 0.35 -5.69
C LYS A 66 -16.51 1.42 -6.68
N ALA A 67 -17.09 2.62 -6.64
CA ALA A 67 -16.61 3.73 -7.45
C ALA A 67 -15.21 4.19 -7.02
N LYS A 68 -14.93 4.29 -5.71
CA LYS A 68 -13.58 4.58 -5.18
C LYS A 68 -12.57 3.51 -5.55
N GLU A 69 -12.93 2.23 -5.37
CA GLU A 69 -12.10 1.08 -5.74
C GLU A 69 -11.69 1.14 -7.23
N ARG A 70 -12.63 1.47 -8.12
CA ARG A 70 -12.35 1.62 -9.56
C ARG A 70 -11.38 2.78 -9.86
N ARG A 71 -11.40 3.83 -9.03
CA ARG A 71 -10.54 5.01 -9.19
C ARG A 71 -9.20 4.87 -8.47
N GLU A 72 -8.93 3.74 -7.84
CA GLU A 72 -7.71 3.50 -7.06
C GLU A 72 -7.54 4.51 -5.90
N GLU A 73 -8.65 5.03 -5.37
CA GLU A 73 -8.68 5.99 -4.26
C GLU A 73 -8.69 5.30 -2.87
N THR A 74 -8.27 4.04 -2.79
CA THR A 74 -8.22 3.27 -1.53
C THR A 74 -6.86 3.43 -0.86
N ALA A 75 -6.84 3.31 0.48
CA ALA A 75 -5.59 3.43 1.23
C ALA A 75 -4.54 2.41 0.76
N GLN A 76 -5.00 1.19 0.46
CA GLN A 76 -4.16 0.13 -0.13
C GLN A 76 -3.59 0.53 -1.51
N ALA A 77 -4.39 1.13 -2.39
CA ALA A 77 -3.90 1.54 -3.71
C ALA A 77 -2.88 2.68 -3.60
N GLU A 78 -3.09 3.63 -2.68
CA GLU A 78 -2.11 4.67 -2.41
C GLU A 78 -0.79 4.12 -1.85
N THR A 79 -0.84 3.15 -0.93
CA THR A 79 0.36 2.58 -0.31
C THR A 79 1.09 1.68 -1.28
N GLU A 80 0.39 0.86 -2.07
CA GLU A 80 0.97 0.07 -3.15
C GLU A 80 1.58 0.97 -4.24
N GLY A 81 0.91 2.06 -4.63
CA GLY A 81 1.47 3.07 -5.54
C GLY A 81 2.69 3.79 -4.95
N LYS A 82 2.68 4.11 -3.66
CA LYS A 82 3.83 4.65 -2.93
C LYS A 82 4.96 3.63 -2.80
N GLN A 83 4.69 2.35 -2.64
CA GLN A 83 5.70 1.29 -2.58
C GLN A 83 6.31 1.03 -3.96
N ALA A 84 5.48 0.98 -5.02
CA ALA A 84 5.93 0.88 -6.40
C ALA A 84 6.80 2.08 -6.80
N SER A 85 6.42 3.30 -6.38
CA SER A 85 7.24 4.50 -6.58
C SER A 85 8.45 4.58 -5.65
N LYS A 86 8.41 4.03 -4.42
CA LYS A 86 9.56 3.94 -3.51
C LYS A 86 10.60 2.91 -3.98
N GLY A 87 10.18 1.88 -4.71
CA GLY A 87 11.07 1.02 -5.49
C GLY A 87 11.67 1.73 -6.71
N LYS A 88 11.04 2.80 -7.19
CA LYS A 88 11.48 3.62 -8.33
C LYS A 88 12.22 4.91 -7.92
N SER A 89 12.17 5.28 -6.64
CA SER A 89 12.90 6.40 -6.03
C SER A 89 14.25 5.98 -5.45
N GLY A 90 14.78 4.82 -5.83
CA GLY A 90 16.23 4.63 -5.96
C GLY A 90 16.63 5.10 -7.35
N GLY A 91 16.56 6.41 -7.58
CA GLY A 91 16.77 6.98 -8.91
C GLY A 91 18.13 6.58 -9.44
N LYS A 92 18.18 5.90 -10.60
CA LYS A 92 19.38 5.75 -11.46
C LYS A 92 20.72 5.65 -10.71
N GLU A 93 20.75 4.97 -9.57
CA GLU A 93 21.94 4.73 -8.77
C GLU A 93 22.23 3.26 -8.97
N GLU A 94 23.34 2.97 -9.64
CA GLU A 94 23.85 1.62 -9.80
C GLU A 94 23.78 0.89 -8.45
N THR A 95 23.17 -0.29 -8.45
CA THR A 95 23.11 -1.12 -7.26
C THR A 95 24.53 -1.34 -6.70
N LYS A 96 24.69 -1.56 -5.40
CA LYS A 96 26.01 -1.85 -4.82
C LYS A 96 26.73 -2.97 -5.60
N ALA A 97 25.99 -3.94 -6.12
CA ALA A 97 26.53 -5.02 -6.95
C ALA A 97 27.04 -4.52 -8.31
N ALA A 98 26.31 -3.62 -8.97
CA ALA A 98 26.74 -3.00 -10.23
C ALA A 98 28.00 -2.14 -10.03
N LEU A 99 28.01 -1.28 -9.00
CA LEU A 99 29.19 -0.50 -8.63
C LEU A 99 30.38 -1.40 -8.25
N TYR A 100 30.13 -2.53 -7.59
CA TYR A 100 31.18 -3.50 -7.26
C TYR A 100 31.74 -4.21 -8.50
N ALA A 101 30.89 -4.54 -9.47
CA ALA A 101 31.29 -5.14 -10.73
C ALA A 101 32.14 -4.16 -11.57
N GLU A 102 31.71 -2.91 -11.66
CA GLU A 102 32.46 -1.87 -12.37
C GLU A 102 33.76 -1.53 -11.66
N ALA A 103 33.77 -1.45 -10.32
CA ALA A 103 34.99 -1.25 -9.53
C ALA A 103 35.95 -2.43 -9.63
N ARG A 104 35.46 -3.64 -9.92
CA ARG A 104 36.29 -4.80 -10.23
C ARG A 104 36.91 -4.67 -11.61
N GLU A 105 36.16 -4.21 -12.60
CA GLU A 105 36.64 -4.01 -13.98
C GLU A 105 37.68 -2.89 -14.06
N LYS A 106 37.49 -1.81 -13.31
CA LYS A 106 38.46 -0.69 -13.17
C LYS A 106 39.57 -0.97 -12.13
N GLU A 107 39.62 -2.17 -11.58
CA GLU A 107 40.64 -2.64 -10.63
C GLU A 107 40.83 -1.73 -9.39
N ILE A 108 39.74 -1.14 -8.89
CA ILE A 108 39.79 -0.23 -7.75
C ILE A 108 40.29 -0.98 -6.49
N PRO A 109 41.41 -0.52 -5.86
CA PRO A 109 41.95 -1.15 -4.67
C PRO A 109 41.01 -0.94 -3.48
N GLY A 110 40.88 -1.96 -2.62
CA GLY A 110 40.02 -1.87 -1.43
C GLY A 110 38.51 -1.93 -1.70
N ARG A 111 38.07 -2.13 -2.95
CA ARG A 111 36.64 -2.22 -3.34
C ARG A 111 35.80 -3.18 -2.49
N SER A 112 36.38 -4.27 -1.99
CA SER A 112 35.67 -5.25 -1.13
C SER A 112 35.31 -4.73 0.26
N ARG A 113 35.95 -3.65 0.71
CA ARG A 113 35.65 -2.98 1.97
C ARG A 113 34.76 -1.75 1.79
N MET A 114 34.53 -1.31 0.55
CA MET A 114 33.76 -0.12 0.25
C MET A 114 32.24 -0.34 0.34
N ASN A 115 31.53 0.61 0.92
CA ASN A 115 30.07 0.69 0.86
C ASN A 115 29.60 1.23 -0.51
N LYS A 116 28.27 1.27 -0.75
CA LYS A 116 27.71 1.69 -2.04
C LYS A 116 28.19 3.09 -2.44
N ASP A 117 28.20 4.02 -1.50
CA ASP A 117 28.54 5.42 -1.76
C ASP A 117 30.06 5.58 -1.99
N GLU A 118 30.87 4.82 -1.26
CA GLU A 118 32.33 4.77 -1.46
C GLU A 118 32.70 4.17 -2.81
N LEU A 119 32.01 3.12 -3.25
CA LEU A 119 32.20 2.55 -4.59
C LEU A 119 31.80 3.56 -5.69
N ALA A 120 30.66 4.24 -5.53
CA ALA A 120 30.20 5.26 -6.49
C ALA A 120 31.20 6.43 -6.59
N ARG A 121 31.70 6.92 -5.45
CA ARG A 121 32.72 7.98 -5.44
C ARG A 121 34.03 7.54 -6.08
N ALA A 122 34.48 6.31 -5.80
CA ALA A 122 35.73 5.79 -6.35
C ALA A 122 35.67 5.56 -7.87
N LEU A 123 34.48 5.38 -8.45
CA LEU A 123 34.27 5.18 -9.89
C LEU A 123 34.22 6.47 -10.72
N HIS A 124 33.93 7.60 -10.08
CA HIS A 124 33.72 8.92 -10.69
C HIS A 124 34.91 9.89 -10.52
N HIS A 125 35.97 9.45 -9.83
CA HIS A 125 37.23 10.17 -9.66
C HIS A 125 38.33 9.57 -10.55
#